data_AF-A0A356KR72-F1
#
_entry.id   AF-A0A356KR72-F1
#
_cell.length_a   1.000
_cell.length_b   1.000
_cell.length_c   1.000
_cell.angle_alpha   90.00
_cell.angle_beta   90.00
_cell.angle_gamma   90.00
#
_symmetry.space_group_name_H-M   'P 1'
#
loop_
_entity.id
_entity.type
_entity.pdbx_description
1 polymer ?
#
loop_
_entity_poly.entity_id
_entity_poly.type
_entity_poly.pdbx_seq_one_letter_code
_entity_poly.pdbx_strand_id
1 'polypeptide(L)'
;YGLGATLYYLLTARHPFMGRSVKEVREKIKTIPPDPIRKLNSKVHAAVEALCLRCLKKRQSERFQTPKELNAHIAKVLKLLAAEGKGQKAQIRLKRRVAGALRRRSESASGGSKTANKTKKRASSSGRKTKSAMGSVRAPRKSGQGLVEARGRRAMTAKQDNTNTILLVVGMVGVVVVVLGLLMLN
;
A
#
# COMPACT_ATOMS: atom_id res chain seq x y z
N TYR A 1 -12.73 -28.24 2.79
CA TYR A 1 -11.26 -28.22 2.62
C TYR A 1 -10.87 -27.54 1.31
N GLY A 2 -11.33 -28.02 0.15
CA GLY A 2 -11.00 -27.45 -1.17
C GLY A 2 -11.16 -25.93 -1.26
N LEU A 3 -12.30 -25.38 -0.82
CA LEU A 3 -12.54 -23.94 -0.78
C LEU A 3 -11.46 -23.15 -0.01
N GLY A 4 -10.98 -23.68 1.12
CA GLY A 4 -9.90 -23.04 1.90
C GLY A 4 -8.57 -23.03 1.17
N ALA A 5 -8.26 -24.09 0.41
CA ALA A 5 -7.05 -24.15 -0.42
C ALA A 5 -7.14 -23.19 -1.60
N THR A 6 -8.31 -23.08 -2.23
CA THR A 6 -8.57 -22.08 -3.29
C THR A 6 -8.42 -20.67 -2.74
N LEU A 7 -9.04 -20.36 -1.60
CA LEU A 7 -8.91 -19.05 -0.97
C LEU A 7 -7.46 -18.72 -0.62
N TYR A 8 -6.70 -19.69 -0.09
CA TYR A 8 -5.28 -19.52 0.20
C TYR A 8 -4.50 -19.13 -1.07
N TYR A 9 -4.74 -19.84 -2.17
CA TYR A 9 -4.11 -19.55 -3.46
C TYR A 9 -4.49 -18.16 -3.95
N LEU A 10 -5.76 -17.76 -3.86
CA LEU A 10 -6.20 -16.42 -4.27
C LEU A 10 -5.54 -15.30 -3.45
N LEU A 11 -5.27 -15.53 -2.17
CA LEU A 11 -4.68 -14.53 -1.28
C LEU A 11 -3.16 -14.43 -1.38
N THR A 12 -2.49 -15.51 -1.78
CA THR A 12 -1.02 -15.63 -1.75
C THR A 12 -0.38 -15.87 -3.12
N ALA A 13 -1.19 -16.14 -4.16
CA ALA A 13 -0.77 -16.64 -5.47
C ALA A 13 0.10 -17.92 -5.41
N ARG A 14 0.05 -18.66 -4.30
CA ARG A 14 0.85 -19.86 -4.05
C ARG A 14 -0.02 -20.93 -3.41
N HIS A 15 0.22 -22.19 -3.74
CA HIS A 15 -0.47 -23.28 -3.07
C HIS A 15 0.02 -23.42 -1.62
N PRO A 16 -0.86 -23.82 -0.69
CA PRO A 16 -0.49 -23.98 0.73
C PRO A 16 0.57 -25.07 0.94
N PHE A 17 0.65 -26.06 0.04
CA PHE A 17 1.67 -27.10 0.08
C PHE A 17 2.22 -27.32 -1.34
N MET A 18 3.54 -27.32 -1.46
CA MET A 18 4.25 -27.68 -2.69
C MET A 18 5.24 -28.80 -2.40
N GLY A 19 5.54 -29.63 -3.39
CA GLY A 19 6.44 -30.77 -3.29
C GLY A 19 6.88 -31.25 -4.66
N ARG A 20 7.93 -32.06 -4.69
CA ARG A 20 8.53 -32.62 -5.92
C ARG A 20 7.73 -33.78 -6.49
N SER A 21 6.81 -34.35 -5.70
CA SER A 21 5.91 -35.44 -6.11
C SER A 21 4.52 -35.33 -5.47
N VAL A 22 3.53 -35.99 -6.07
CA VAL A 22 2.16 -36.06 -5.53
C VAL A 22 2.13 -36.71 -4.14
N LYS A 23 2.97 -37.73 -3.92
CA LYS A 23 3.09 -38.41 -2.62
C LYS A 23 3.58 -37.43 -1.54
N GLU A 24 4.59 -36.62 -1.84
CA GLU A 24 5.12 -35.61 -0.91
C GLU A 24 4.06 -34.55 -0.59
N VAL A 25 3.34 -34.03 -1.60
CA VAL A 25 2.28 -33.03 -1.38
C VAL A 25 1.16 -33.61 -0.51
N ARG A 26 0.75 -34.85 -0.76
CA ARG A 26 -0.26 -35.55 0.05
C ARG A 26 0.19 -35.73 1.50
N GLU A 27 1.46 -36.06 1.72
CA GLU A 27 2.04 -36.17 3.05
C GLU A 27 1.97 -34.83 3.80
N LYS A 28 2.36 -33.74 3.13
CA LYS A 28 2.30 -32.37 3.67
C LYS A 28 0.86 -31.94 3.98
N ILE A 29 -0.09 -32.29 3.11
CA ILE A 29 -1.53 -32.05 3.34
C ILE A 29 -2.01 -32.73 4.63
N LYS A 30 -1.44 -33.87 5.03
CA LYS A 30 -1.82 -34.58 6.25
C LYS A 30 -1.08 -34.09 7.49
N THR A 31 0.20 -33.77 7.37
CA THR A 31 1.12 -33.63 8.52
C THR A 31 1.50 -32.20 8.84
N ILE A 32 1.70 -31.34 7.83
CA ILE A 32 2.30 -30.01 8.03
C ILE A 32 1.21 -28.94 8.01
N PRO A 33 1.14 -28.01 8.99
CA PRO A 33 0.23 -26.87 8.90
C PRO A 33 0.63 -25.94 7.74
N PRO A 34 -0.33 -25.27 7.07
CA PRO A 34 0.01 -24.32 6.01
C PRO A 34 0.72 -23.09 6.59
N ASP A 35 1.58 -22.46 5.79
CA ASP A 35 2.23 -21.22 6.19
C ASP A 35 1.22 -20.10 6.42
N PRO A 36 1.41 -19.24 7.45
CA PRO A 36 0.56 -18.07 7.66
C PRO A 36 0.51 -17.16 6.43
N ILE A 37 -0.69 -16.80 6.00
CA ILE A 37 -0.93 -15.96 4.81
C ILE A 37 -0.27 -14.59 4.99
N ARG A 38 -0.28 -14.03 6.20
CA ARG A 38 0.30 -12.70 6.46
C ARG A 38 1.83 -12.66 6.38
N LYS A 39 2.51 -13.81 6.42
CA LYS A 39 3.95 -13.88 6.11
C LYS A 39 4.22 -13.66 4.61
N LEU A 40 3.30 -14.08 3.76
CA LEU A 40 3.40 -13.93 2.30
C LEU A 40 2.77 -12.63 1.80
N ASN A 41 1.66 -12.22 2.43
CA ASN A 41 0.91 -11.04 2.07
C ASN A 41 0.42 -10.31 3.33
N SER A 42 1.23 -9.36 3.81
CA SER A 42 0.95 -8.58 5.02
C SER A 42 -0.28 -7.65 4.91
N LYS A 43 -0.78 -7.41 3.69
CA LYS A 43 -1.99 -6.61 3.44
C LYS A 43 -3.28 -7.37 3.76
N VAL A 44 -3.22 -8.68 3.93
CA VAL A 44 -4.38 -9.49 4.29
C VAL A 44 -4.75 -9.24 5.74
N HIS A 45 -6.02 -8.95 5.97
CA HIS A 45 -6.55 -8.73 7.31
C HIS A 45 -6.50 -10.03 8.14
N ALA A 46 -6.17 -9.91 9.43
CA ALA A 46 -5.98 -11.05 10.33
C ALA A 46 -7.22 -11.97 10.42
N ALA A 47 -8.42 -11.40 10.36
CA ALA A 47 -9.66 -12.19 10.38
C ALA A 47 -9.87 -13.02 9.11
N VAL A 48 -9.39 -12.55 7.94
CA VAL A 48 -9.45 -13.31 6.68
C VAL A 48 -8.46 -14.48 6.74
N GLU A 49 -7.26 -14.22 7.24
CA GLU A 49 -6.26 -15.28 7.47
C GLU A 49 -6.79 -16.36 8.42
N ALA A 50 -7.35 -15.96 9.57
CA ALA A 50 -7.90 -16.90 10.55
C ALA A 50 -9.00 -17.78 9.95
N LEU A 51 -9.89 -17.20 9.14
CA LEU A 51 -10.93 -17.95 8.43
C LEU A 51 -10.32 -18.97 7.45
N CYS A 52 -9.35 -18.55 6.64
CA CYS A 52 -8.69 -19.42 5.67
C CYS A 52 -7.91 -20.56 6.35
N LEU A 53 -7.18 -20.27 7.43
CA LEU A 53 -6.42 -21.26 8.19
C LEU A 53 -7.34 -22.26 8.90
N ARG A 54 -8.50 -21.81 9.41
CA ARG A 54 -9.51 -22.71 10.00
C ARG A 54 -10.07 -23.68 8.96
N CYS A 55 -10.30 -23.24 7.72
CA CYS A 55 -10.72 -24.12 6.62
C CYS A 55 -9.68 -25.21 6.25
N LEU A 56 -8.40 -24.96 6.53
CA LEU A 56 -7.25 -25.83 6.23
C LEU A 56 -6.78 -26.71 7.40
N LYS A 57 -7.49 -26.65 8.55
CA LYS A 57 -7.21 -27.51 9.71
C LYS A 57 -7.28 -29.00 9.32
N LYS A 58 -6.37 -29.79 9.92
CA LYS A 58 -6.21 -31.22 9.59
C LYS A 58 -7.37 -32.04 10.13
N ARG A 59 -7.73 -31.82 11.40
CA ARG A 59 -8.87 -32.50 12.01
C ARG A 59 -10.16 -31.92 11.45
N GLN A 60 -11.09 -32.80 11.08
CA GLN A 60 -12.37 -32.35 10.51
C GLN A 60 -13.17 -31.55 11.54
N SER A 61 -13.13 -31.94 12.82
CA SER A 61 -13.79 -31.27 13.93
C SER A 61 -13.30 -29.85 14.20
N GLU A 62 -12.07 -29.51 13.81
CA GLU A 62 -11.53 -28.15 13.94
C GLU A 62 -11.98 -27.22 12.80
N ARG A 63 -12.56 -27.78 11.73
CA ARG A 63 -13.07 -27.03 10.56
C ARG A 63 -14.51 -26.56 10.81
N PHE A 64 -15.00 -25.73 9.90
CA PHE A 64 -16.42 -25.43 9.81
C PHE A 64 -17.19 -26.72 9.47
N GLN A 65 -18.18 -27.05 10.30
CA GLN A 65 -18.94 -28.29 10.16
C GLN A 65 -20.04 -28.15 9.11
N THR A 66 -20.58 -26.94 8.95
CA THR A 66 -21.65 -26.68 7.98
C THR A 66 -21.30 -25.51 7.06
N PRO A 67 -21.82 -25.49 5.81
CA PRO A 67 -21.69 -24.33 4.93
C PRO A 67 -22.28 -23.05 5.56
N LYS A 68 -23.37 -23.19 6.33
CA LYS A 68 -24.03 -22.08 7.04
C LYS A 68 -23.10 -21.43 8.07
N GLU A 69 -22.35 -22.24 8.83
CA GLU A 69 -21.36 -21.76 9.79
C GLU A 69 -20.26 -20.95 9.07
N LEU A 70 -19.73 -21.48 7.97
CA LEU A 70 -18.73 -20.77 7.17
C LEU A 70 -19.27 -19.44 6.63
N ASN A 71 -20.48 -19.42 6.06
CA ASN A 71 -21.10 -18.21 5.54
C ASN A 71 -21.31 -17.15 6.62
N ALA A 72 -21.76 -17.54 7.81
CA ALA A 72 -21.89 -16.62 8.94
C ALA A 72 -20.55 -15.99 9.32
N HIS A 73 -19.48 -16.78 9.32
CA HIS A 73 -18.12 -16.29 9.57
C HIS A 73 -17.62 -15.35 8.45
N ILE A 74 -17.85 -15.68 7.18
CA ILE A 74 -17.51 -14.80 6.05
C ILE A 74 -18.23 -13.46 6.20
N ALA A 75 -19.55 -13.47 6.45
CA ALA A 75 -20.33 -12.26 6.66
C ALA A 75 -19.80 -11.39 7.81
N LYS A 76 -19.38 -12.01 8.92
CA LYS A 76 -18.75 -11.30 10.04
C LYS A 76 -17.43 -10.64 9.63
N VAL A 77 -16.57 -11.36 8.91
CA VAL A 77 -15.29 -10.82 8.41
C VAL A 77 -15.52 -9.65 7.46
N LEU A 78 -16.46 -9.76 6.52
CA LEU A 78 -16.79 -8.66 5.61
C LEU A 78 -17.27 -7.40 6.35
N LYS A 79 -18.08 -7.56 7.40
CA LYS A 79 -18.50 -6.44 8.26
C LYS A 79 -17.31 -5.77 8.96
N LEU A 80 -16.35 -6.55 9.46
CA LEU A 80 -15.14 -6.01 10.09
C LEU A 80 -14.31 -5.19 9.10
N LEU A 81 -14.07 -5.74 7.90
CA LEU A 81 -13.34 -5.04 6.84
C LEU A 81 -14.03 -3.72 6.44
N ALA A 82 -15.36 -3.72 6.34
CA ALA A 82 -16.13 -2.53 6.03
C ALA A 82 -16.06 -1.47 7.15
N ALA A 83 -16.01 -1.89 8.42
CA ALA A 83 -15.88 -0.98 9.56
C ALA A 83 -14.50 -0.32 9.61
N GLU A 84 -13.42 -1.08 9.36
CA GLU A 84 -12.06 -0.54 9.33
C GLU A 84 -11.87 0.52 8.23
N GLY A 85 -12.44 0.27 7.05
CA GLY A 85 -12.41 1.25 5.95
C GLY A 85 -13.09 2.58 6.29
N LYS A 86 -14.11 2.58 7.16
CA LYS A 86 -14.77 3.80 7.67
C LYS A 86 -13.91 4.48 8.74
N GLY A 87 -13.32 3.70 9.65
CA GLY A 87 -12.43 4.18 10.71
C GLY A 87 -11.19 4.89 10.17
N GLN A 88 -10.53 4.34 9.13
CA GLN A 88 -9.39 4.98 8.48
C GLN A 88 -9.74 6.34 7.87
N LYS A 89 -10.89 6.45 7.18
CA LYS A 89 -11.34 7.73 6.60
C LYS A 89 -11.64 8.76 7.67
N ALA A 90 -12.26 8.35 8.77
CA ALA A 90 -12.53 9.21 9.92
C ALA A 90 -11.22 9.70 10.58
N GLN A 91 -10.24 8.82 10.77
CA GLN A 91 -8.93 9.19 11.32
C GLN A 91 -8.15 10.15 10.41
N ILE A 92 -8.19 9.96 9.09
CA ILE A 92 -7.56 10.90 8.13
C ILE A 92 -8.21 12.28 8.21
N ARG A 93 -9.55 12.33 8.32
CA ARG A 93 -10.29 13.59 8.51
C ARG A 93 -9.92 14.27 9.83
N LEU A 94 -9.84 13.51 10.93
CA LEU A 94 -9.45 14.04 12.23
C LEU A 94 -8.01 14.58 12.20
N LYS A 95 -7.05 13.82 11.65
CA LYS A 95 -5.65 14.28 11.49
C LYS A 95 -5.54 15.57 10.68
N ARG A 96 -6.33 15.73 9.60
CA ARG A 96 -6.39 16.99 8.84
C ARG A 96 -6.94 18.15 9.66
N ARG A 97 -8.01 17.92 10.44
CA ARG A 97 -8.62 18.96 11.30
C ARG A 97 -7.66 19.39 12.42
N VAL A 98 -7.02 18.43 13.06
CA VAL A 98 -6.05 18.68 14.14
C VAL A 98 -4.79 19.37 13.59
N ALA A 99 -4.26 18.95 12.45
CA ALA A 99 -3.13 19.62 11.80
C ALA A 99 -3.45 21.08 11.41
N GLY A 100 -4.67 21.35 10.93
CA GLY A 100 -5.14 22.71 10.64
C GLY A 100 -5.32 23.57 11.90
N ALA A 101 -5.77 22.98 13.00
CA ALA A 101 -5.92 23.67 14.29
C ALA A 101 -4.56 24.00 14.94
N LEU A 102 -3.59 23.09 14.86
CA LEU A 102 -2.23 23.31 15.37
C LEU A 102 -1.48 24.41 14.59
N ARG A 103 -1.69 24.51 13.28
CA ARG A 103 -1.13 25.60 12.45
C ARG A 103 -1.60 26.98 12.88
N ARG A 104 -2.91 27.16 13.10
CA ARG A 104 -3.49 28.44 13.56
C ARG A 104 -2.98 28.85 14.94
N ARG A 105 -2.73 27.88 15.83
CA ARG A 105 -2.14 28.15 17.15
C ARG A 105 -0.70 28.67 17.06
N SER A 106 0.10 28.16 16.11
CA SER A 106 1.47 28.66 15.91
C SER A 106 1.52 30.05 15.26
N GLU A 107 0.60 30.36 14.35
CA GLU A 107 0.50 31.70 13.73
C GLU A 107 0.07 32.75 14.76
N SER A 108 -0.85 32.39 15.65
CA SER A 108 -1.32 33.24 16.75
C SER A 108 -0.22 33.53 17.79
N ALA A 109 0.76 32.63 17.95
CA ALA A 109 1.90 32.84 18.84
C ALA A 109 2.97 33.78 18.24
N SER A 110 2.92 34.06 16.93
CA SER A 110 3.81 35.01 16.25
C SER A 110 3.19 36.40 16.02
N GLY A 111 1.90 36.56 16.31
CA GLY A 111 1.12 37.79 16.08
C GLY A 111 1.03 38.70 17.30
N GLY A 112 2.17 39.13 17.85
CA GLY A 112 2.23 40.06 18.98
C GLY A 112 3.31 41.11 18.77
N SER A 113 3.05 42.13 17.95
CA SER A 113 3.58 43.51 18.05
C SER A 113 3.44 44.25 16.71
N LYS A 114 2.28 44.85 16.44
CA LYS A 114 2.17 46.10 15.67
C LYS A 114 1.04 46.94 16.25
N THR A 115 1.31 47.54 17.40
CA THR A 115 0.59 48.72 17.87
C THR A 115 0.88 49.90 16.93
N ALA A 116 -0.22 50.52 16.51
CA ALA A 116 -0.39 51.90 16.09
C ALA A 116 0.87 52.77 15.88
N ASN A 117 1.04 53.28 14.66
CA ASN A 117 1.34 54.70 14.52
C ASN A 117 0.67 55.30 13.29
N LYS A 118 -0.30 56.18 13.54
CA LYS A 118 -1.01 57.01 12.57
C LYS A 118 -0.41 58.41 12.67
N THR A 119 0.55 58.74 11.81
CA THR A 119 1.02 60.13 11.62
C THR A 119 1.56 60.37 10.22
N LYS A 120 0.73 61.01 9.39
CA LYS A 120 1.00 62.31 8.73
C LYS A 120 2.37 62.53 8.02
N LYS A 121 2.37 62.51 6.67
CA LYS A 121 3.12 63.38 5.73
C LYS A 121 2.84 62.86 4.30
N ARG A 122 2.07 63.51 3.43
CA ARG A 122 2.37 64.72 2.62
C ARG A 122 3.81 64.77 2.07
N ALA A 123 3.90 64.92 0.74
CA ALA A 123 5.04 65.17 -0.16
C ALA A 123 5.33 63.95 -1.08
N SER A 124 4.84 63.92 -2.32
CA SER A 124 5.35 64.61 -3.54
C SER A 124 6.66 64.05 -4.10
N SER A 125 6.54 63.50 -5.32
CA SER A 125 7.39 63.72 -6.49
C SER A 125 8.82 63.15 -6.57
N SER A 126 9.05 62.43 -7.68
CA SER A 126 10.13 62.68 -8.66
C SER A 126 11.53 62.11 -8.41
N GLY A 127 12.13 61.54 -9.47
CA GLY A 127 13.54 61.11 -9.58
C GLY A 127 13.68 59.60 -9.83
N ARG A 128 13.69 59.05 -11.05
CA ARG A 128 14.68 59.10 -12.16
C ARG A 128 16.03 58.41 -11.86
N LYS A 129 16.41 57.50 -12.77
CA LYS A 129 17.78 56.99 -13.11
C LYS A 129 18.40 55.97 -12.13
N THR A 130 19.18 54.95 -12.51
CA THR A 130 19.83 54.53 -13.77
C THR A 130 20.36 53.09 -13.67
N LYS A 131 20.57 52.50 -14.85
CA LYS A 131 21.33 51.29 -15.20
C LYS A 131 22.75 51.24 -14.61
N SER A 132 23.25 50.02 -14.39
CA SER A 132 24.63 49.50 -14.62
C SER A 132 24.92 48.38 -13.62
N ALA A 133 25.79 47.41 -13.80
CA ALA A 133 26.52 46.79 -14.91
C ALA A 133 27.48 45.78 -14.24
N MET A 134 27.94 44.77 -14.99
CA MET A 134 29.10 43.89 -14.70
C MET A 134 29.03 43.03 -13.41
N GLY A 135 29.26 41.72 -13.42
CA GLY A 135 30.15 40.92 -14.26
C GLY A 135 31.38 40.54 -13.45
N SER A 136 31.53 39.26 -13.09
CA SER A 136 32.87 38.68 -12.84
C SER A 136 32.84 37.17 -13.05
N VAL A 137 33.43 36.81 -14.18
CA VAL A 137 33.87 35.49 -14.61
C VAL A 137 35.04 35.03 -13.74
N ARG A 138 35.06 33.77 -13.31
CA ARG A 138 36.33 33.04 -13.06
C ARG A 138 36.15 31.53 -13.28
N ALA A 139 36.79 31.04 -14.34
CA ALA A 139 37.18 29.65 -14.56
C ALA A 139 38.69 29.52 -14.24
N PRO A 140 39.46 28.45 -14.58
CA PRO A 140 39.19 27.02 -14.79
C PRO A 140 40.30 26.07 -14.18
N ARG A 141 40.19 24.74 -14.44
CA ARG A 141 41.26 23.69 -14.53
C ARG A 141 41.94 23.23 -13.22
N LYS A 142 42.13 21.94 -12.94
CA LYS A 142 42.93 20.89 -13.62
C LYS A 142 42.43 19.49 -13.16
N SER A 143 42.16 18.49 -14.00
CA SER A 143 43.01 17.64 -14.87
C SER A 143 43.94 16.67 -14.12
N GLY A 144 43.72 15.35 -14.33
CA GLY A 144 44.64 14.24 -14.04
C GLY A 144 43.88 13.02 -13.47
N GLN A 145 43.40 12.05 -14.26
CA GLN A 145 44.10 10.96 -14.99
C GLN A 145 44.16 9.62 -14.23
N GLY A 146 43.95 8.53 -14.98
CA GLY A 146 44.04 7.11 -14.61
C GLY A 146 42.65 6.47 -14.50
N LEU A 147 42.07 5.75 -15.46
CA LEU A 147 42.55 4.74 -16.43
C LEU A 147 43.18 3.48 -15.80
N VAL A 148 42.35 2.68 -15.14
CA VAL A 148 42.38 1.20 -15.04
C VAL A 148 40.93 0.86 -14.63
N GLU A 149 40.11 0.00 -15.24
CA GLU A 149 40.31 -1.38 -15.65
C GLU A 149 39.06 -1.82 -16.43
N ALA A 150 39.24 -2.43 -17.59
CA ALA A 150 38.19 -3.12 -18.30
C ALA A 150 37.85 -4.43 -17.59
N ARG A 151 36.60 -4.58 -17.14
CA ARG A 151 36.04 -5.90 -16.85
C ARG A 151 34.53 -5.90 -17.02
N GLY A 152 34.11 -6.42 -18.17
CA GLY A 152 32.72 -6.64 -18.49
C GLY A 152 32.04 -7.52 -17.45
N ARG A 153 30.85 -7.11 -17.02
CA ARG A 153 29.81 -7.99 -16.51
C ARG A 153 28.45 -7.42 -16.92
N ARG A 154 28.04 -7.87 -18.10
CA ARG A 154 26.67 -8.22 -18.53
C ARG A 154 25.56 -7.40 -17.87
N ALA A 155 25.07 -6.42 -18.63
CA ALA A 155 23.70 -5.99 -18.57
C ALA A 155 22.77 -7.21 -18.68
N MET A 156 21.95 -7.43 -17.67
CA MET A 156 20.67 -8.13 -17.75
C MET A 156 19.75 -7.45 -16.74
N THR A 157 19.27 -6.27 -17.11
CA THR A 157 18.06 -5.71 -16.54
C THR A 157 16.90 -6.60 -16.97
N ALA A 158 16.58 -7.61 -16.13
CA ALA A 158 15.34 -8.37 -16.23
C ALA A 158 14.18 -7.43 -15.87
N LYS A 159 13.76 -6.62 -16.84
CA LYS A 159 12.51 -5.87 -16.82
C LYS A 159 11.49 -6.63 -17.66
N GLN A 160 11.22 -7.85 -17.23
CA GLN A 160 10.10 -8.65 -17.70
C GLN A 160 9.04 -8.64 -16.58
N ASP A 161 7.76 -8.56 -16.93
CA ASP A 161 6.57 -8.89 -16.09
C ASP A 161 5.58 -7.77 -15.70
N ASN A 162 5.64 -6.54 -16.23
CA ASN A 162 4.66 -5.51 -15.81
C ASN A 162 3.36 -5.47 -16.64
N THR A 163 3.37 -5.96 -17.89
CA THR A 163 2.19 -5.94 -18.77
C THR A 163 1.22 -7.10 -18.48
N ASN A 164 1.75 -8.29 -18.16
CA ASN A 164 0.93 -9.46 -17.82
C ASN A 164 0.24 -9.29 -16.45
N THR A 165 0.88 -8.58 -15.50
CA THR A 165 0.27 -8.26 -14.20
C THR A 165 -0.91 -7.30 -14.35
N ILE A 166 -0.82 -6.29 -15.22
CA ILE A 166 -1.93 -5.36 -15.44
C ILE A 166 -3.11 -6.07 -16.10
N LEU A 167 -2.86 -6.93 -17.10
CA LEU A 167 -3.90 -7.70 -17.77
C LEU A 167 -4.59 -8.70 -16.82
N LEU A 168 -3.82 -9.33 -15.91
CA LEU A 168 -4.36 -10.21 -14.86
C LEU A 168 -5.16 -9.44 -13.80
N VAL A 169 -4.74 -8.25 -13.40
CA VAL A 169 -5.47 -7.43 -12.42
C VAL A 169 -6.80 -6.93 -13.00
N VAL A 170 -6.82 -6.48 -14.26
CA VAL A 170 -8.05 -6.04 -14.94
C VAL A 170 -9.00 -7.23 -15.15
N GLY A 171 -8.47 -8.40 -15.54
CA GLY A 171 -9.26 -9.62 -15.64
C GLY A 171 -9.85 -10.07 -14.30
N MET A 172 -9.08 -9.99 -13.21
CA MET A 172 -9.54 -10.36 -11.87
C MET A 172 -10.61 -9.42 -11.31
N VAL A 173 -10.52 -8.11 -11.58
CA VAL A 173 -11.58 -7.16 -11.21
C VAL A 173 -12.86 -7.47 -11.98
N GLY A 174 -12.76 -7.81 -13.27
CA GLY A 174 -13.91 -8.23 -14.08
C GLY A 174 -14.60 -9.48 -13.53
N VAL A 175 -13.83 -10.52 -13.19
CA VAL A 175 -14.38 -11.78 -12.66
C VAL A 175 -15.04 -11.56 -11.29
N VAL A 176 -14.44 -10.74 -10.41
CA VAL A 176 -15.02 -10.42 -9.10
C VAL A 176 -16.36 -9.68 -9.25
N VAL A 177 -16.45 -8.74 -10.19
CA VAL A 177 -17.70 -8.01 -10.46
C VAL A 177 -18.77 -8.93 -11.05
N VAL A 178 -18.41 -9.82 -11.97
CA VAL A 178 -19.36 -10.78 -12.57
C VAL A 178 -19.87 -11.78 -11.55
N VAL A 179 -18.98 -12.33 -10.70
CA VAL A 179 -19.37 -13.27 -9.64
C VAL A 179 -20.24 -12.59 -8.59
N LEU A 180 -19.94 -11.34 -8.21
CA LEU A 180 -20.80 -10.55 -7.31
C LEU A 180 -22.16 -10.24 -7.94
N GLY A 181 -22.20 -9.94 -9.24
CA GLY A 181 -23.45 -9.70 -9.97
C GLY A 181 -24.35 -10.92 -10.04
N LEU A 182 -23.79 -12.09 -10.38
CA LEU A 182 -24.55 -13.35 -10.44
C LEU A 182 -25.06 -13.79 -9.07
N LEU A 183 -24.34 -13.47 -7.99
CA LEU A 183 -24.74 -13.81 -6.63
C LEU A 183 -25.81 -12.86 -6.05
N MET A 184 -26.09 -11.74 -6.72
CA MET A 184 -27.14 -10.78 -6.35
C MET A 184 -28.43 -10.94 -7.18
N LEU A 185 -28.40 -11.73 -8.27
CA LEU A 185 -29.56 -11.97 -9.14
C LEU A 185 -30.31 -13.29 -8.83
N ASN A 186 -29.83 -14.08 -7.88
CA ASN A 186 -30.41 -15.37 -7.46
C ASN A 186 -30.73 -15.35 -5.97
#